data_AF-A0A350IHP3-F1
#
_entry.id   AF-A0A350IHP3-F1
#
_cell.length_a   1.000
_cell.length_b   1.000
_cell.length_c   1.000
_cell.angle_alpha   90.00
_cell.angle_beta   90.00
_cell.angle_gamma   90.00
#
_symmetry.space_group_name_H-M   'P 1'
#
loop_
_entity.id
_entity.type
_entity.pdbx_description
1 polymer ?
#
loop_
_entity_poly.entity_id
_entity_poly.type
_entity_poly.pdbx_seq_one_letter_code
_entity_poly.pdbx_strand_id
1 'polypeptide(L)'
;VAQPSDKGVKLVPPSLGVYDKYAIKWLYTPVIGAKDIWDEYRRAEKILDEKAGDPMYRYGAQQIPGYLSYGVYDPSARAEDLGDDPIKSSDYGISNLKYILPKMNEWVGAEDIDFTHRKELYDQIVAQYNRYIGHVLSQVGGIYLNYVKEGFDQKPAVPVSKDVQKASLKWVISQLRNSAWLNEPSVTSNLPLATPQSNKVCAAVAKTLASTIPENVVRAAAVAGAKNVYTIKDYYDDLYRELFASTISGRKLTPEEKTLQREILTYDAKEVRRMLTKTLTENGIDTDNWCGWNPDDLGEGNKPYQAAVSIAPIDETGSYRVAFLNRVKTLAQSKKASAPSDDRAHYEYLYARCCAALKDF
;
A
#
# COMPACT_ATOMS: atom_id res chain seq x y z
N VAL A 1 13.95 7.26 10.89
CA VAL A 1 13.17 6.95 12.12
C VAL A 1 14.16 6.72 13.24
N ALA A 2 14.03 7.44 14.36
CA ALA A 2 14.98 7.34 15.48
C ALA A 2 14.92 5.95 16.13
N GLN A 3 16.05 5.44 16.56
CA GLN A 3 16.19 4.18 17.31
C GLN A 3 16.65 4.47 18.75
N PRO A 4 16.39 3.58 19.72
CA PRO A 4 16.76 3.80 21.13
C PRO A 4 18.25 4.07 21.37
N SER A 5 19.13 3.59 20.48
CA SER A 5 20.58 3.81 20.55
C SER A 5 21.03 5.19 20.06
N ASP A 6 20.17 5.91 19.34
CA ASP A 6 20.55 7.15 18.67
C ASP A 6 20.69 8.29 19.67
N LYS A 7 21.77 9.08 19.54
CA LYS A 7 22.06 10.22 20.40
C LYS A 7 21.89 11.53 19.65
N GLY A 8 21.43 12.58 20.34
CA GLY A 8 21.28 13.91 19.75
C GLY A 8 20.10 14.06 18.78
N VAL A 9 19.16 13.10 18.77
CA VAL A 9 17.99 13.17 17.91
C VAL A 9 16.94 14.10 18.51
N LYS A 10 16.45 15.05 17.70
CA LYS A 10 15.31 15.89 18.07
C LYS A 10 14.01 15.10 17.86
N LEU A 11 13.29 14.83 18.94
CA LEU A 11 12.03 14.06 18.93
C LEU A 11 10.79 14.91 18.62
N VAL A 12 10.97 16.23 18.49
CA VAL A 12 9.90 17.16 18.11
C VAL A 12 10.20 17.74 16.73
N PRO A 13 9.19 17.92 15.87
CA PRO A 13 9.37 18.59 14.60
C PRO A 13 10.07 19.96 14.76
N PRO A 14 10.83 20.42 13.76
CA PRO A 14 11.27 21.82 13.76
C PRO A 14 10.04 22.74 13.72
N SER A 15 10.15 23.94 14.32
CA SER A 15 9.07 24.93 14.25
C SER A 15 8.75 25.35 12.82
N LEU A 16 9.77 25.40 11.95
CA LEU A 16 9.66 25.57 10.50
C LEU A 16 10.70 24.69 9.81
N GLY A 17 10.24 23.88 8.87
CA GLY A 17 11.05 23.05 7.97
C GLY A 17 11.60 23.81 6.77
N VAL A 18 12.36 23.09 5.93
CA VAL A 18 12.95 23.63 4.69
C VAL A 18 11.85 24.08 3.73
N TYR A 19 10.80 23.28 3.57
CA TYR A 19 9.65 23.61 2.73
C TYR A 19 8.88 24.82 3.27
N ASP A 20 8.67 24.93 4.60
CA ASP A 20 7.94 26.06 5.18
C ASP A 20 8.63 27.40 4.88
N LYS A 21 9.96 27.46 5.04
CA LYS A 21 10.75 28.65 4.70
C LYS A 21 10.66 29.00 3.22
N TYR A 22 10.62 27.98 2.37
CA TYR A 22 10.47 28.16 0.93
C TYR A 22 9.08 28.63 0.54
N ALA A 23 8.02 28.05 1.12
CA ALA A 23 6.65 28.50 0.93
C ALA A 23 6.48 29.95 1.39
N ILE A 24 7.08 30.34 2.52
CA ILE A 24 7.10 31.73 2.98
C ILE A 24 7.83 32.62 1.96
N LYS A 25 9.02 32.22 1.48
CA LYS A 25 9.75 32.98 0.45
C LYS A 25 8.89 33.14 -0.80
N TRP A 26 8.28 32.07 -1.28
CA TRP A 26 7.42 32.09 -2.47
C TRP A 26 6.21 33.01 -2.30
N LEU A 27 5.48 32.90 -1.18
CA LEU A 27 4.21 33.60 -0.97
C LEU A 27 4.38 35.07 -0.56
N TYR A 28 5.52 35.45 0.04
CA TYR A 28 5.68 36.77 0.67
C TYR A 28 6.89 37.57 0.16
N THR A 29 7.70 37.08 -0.79
CA THR A 29 8.76 37.90 -1.38
C THR A 29 8.17 38.92 -2.36
N PRO A 30 8.32 40.24 -2.12
CA PRO A 30 7.81 41.25 -3.03
C PRO A 30 8.57 41.25 -4.36
N VAL A 31 7.85 41.30 -5.50
CA VAL A 31 8.46 41.40 -6.83
C VAL A 31 8.52 42.87 -7.26
N ILE A 32 9.48 43.61 -6.68
CA ILE A 32 9.61 45.05 -6.90
C ILE A 32 10.00 45.34 -8.37
N GLY A 33 9.32 46.32 -8.98
CA GLY A 33 9.63 46.79 -10.33
C GLY A 33 9.14 45.87 -11.45
N ALA A 34 8.17 44.99 -11.17
CA ALA A 34 7.38 44.33 -12.20
C ALA A 34 6.50 45.36 -12.94
N LYS A 35 6.43 45.23 -14.27
CA LYS A 35 5.65 46.17 -15.11
C LYS A 35 4.15 45.87 -15.11
N ASP A 36 3.81 44.60 -14.95
CA ASP A 36 2.46 44.05 -14.96
C ASP A 36 2.46 42.67 -14.27
N ILE A 37 1.28 42.07 -14.15
CA ILE A 37 1.08 40.76 -13.49
C ILE A 37 1.83 39.61 -14.19
N TRP A 38 2.12 39.71 -15.49
CA TRP A 38 2.79 38.65 -16.25
C TRP A 38 4.32 38.76 -16.15
N ASP A 39 4.86 39.97 -16.04
CA ASP A 39 6.24 40.21 -15.64
C ASP A 39 6.49 39.79 -14.18
N GLU A 40 5.55 40.09 -13.28
CA GLU A 40 5.60 39.61 -11.89
C GLU A 40 5.62 38.08 -11.83
N TYR A 41 4.68 37.41 -12.51
CA TYR A 41 4.61 35.95 -12.58
C TYR A 41 5.93 35.32 -13.04
N ARG A 42 6.49 35.77 -14.18
CA ARG A 42 7.76 35.23 -14.73
C ARG A 42 8.95 35.46 -13.80
N ARG A 43 8.96 36.55 -13.04
CA ARG A 43 10.03 36.84 -12.07
C ARG A 43 9.89 36.00 -10.82
N ALA A 44 8.67 35.89 -10.29
CA ALA A 44 8.38 35.04 -9.15
C ALA A 44 8.75 33.59 -9.49
N GLU A 45 8.31 33.08 -10.64
CA GLU A 45 8.49 31.69 -11.09
C GLU A 45 9.94 31.20 -11.00
N LYS A 46 10.93 32.08 -11.13
CA LYS A 46 12.36 31.73 -10.94
C LYS A 46 12.65 31.14 -9.55
N ILE A 47 11.94 31.57 -8.51
CA ILE A 47 12.04 31.02 -7.16
C ILE A 47 11.63 29.53 -7.17
N LEU A 48 10.64 29.15 -7.99
CA LEU A 48 10.22 27.76 -8.17
C LEU A 48 11.24 26.97 -8.96
N ASP A 49 11.68 27.52 -10.10
CA ASP A 49 12.63 26.88 -11.00
C ASP A 49 13.99 26.63 -10.31
N GLU A 50 14.43 27.52 -9.42
CA GLU A 50 15.64 27.37 -8.59
C GLU A 50 15.66 26.08 -7.75
N LYS A 51 14.48 25.55 -7.40
CA LYS A 51 14.31 24.38 -6.54
C LYS A 51 13.76 23.17 -7.28
N ALA A 52 13.53 23.28 -8.58
CA ALA A 52 13.08 22.18 -9.40
C ALA A 52 14.06 20.99 -9.33
N GLY A 53 13.51 19.80 -9.09
CA GLY A 53 14.28 18.56 -8.96
C GLY A 53 14.84 18.27 -7.56
N ASP A 54 14.81 19.22 -6.63
CA ASP A 54 15.19 18.95 -5.23
C ASP A 54 14.00 18.34 -4.46
N PRO A 55 14.10 17.09 -3.97
CA PRO A 55 13.01 16.41 -3.29
C PRO A 55 12.55 17.09 -2.00
N MET A 56 13.37 17.95 -1.37
CA MET A 56 12.98 18.69 -0.16
C MET A 56 11.99 19.84 -0.44
N TYR A 57 11.88 20.24 -1.69
CA TYR A 57 10.97 21.30 -2.14
C TYR A 57 9.80 20.75 -2.97
N ARG A 58 9.73 19.42 -3.15
CA ARG A 58 8.64 18.76 -3.87
C ARG A 58 7.36 18.77 -3.03
N TYR A 59 6.30 19.31 -3.59
CA TYR A 59 4.95 19.12 -3.06
C TYR A 59 4.35 17.81 -3.58
N GLY A 60 3.90 16.93 -2.67
CA GLY A 60 3.13 15.75 -2.99
C GLY A 60 1.64 16.01 -2.79
N ALA A 61 0.85 15.96 -3.85
CA ALA A 61 -0.59 16.19 -3.76
C ALA A 61 -1.26 15.14 -2.85
N GLN A 62 -2.07 15.62 -1.91
CA GLN A 62 -2.83 14.73 -1.02
C GLN A 62 -3.79 13.88 -1.85
N GLN A 63 -3.71 12.55 -1.72
CA GLN A 63 -4.65 11.64 -2.34
C GLN A 63 -5.61 11.14 -1.26
N ILE A 64 -6.91 11.27 -1.51
CA ILE A 64 -7.96 10.93 -0.55
C ILE A 64 -8.58 9.60 -0.97
N PRO A 65 -8.33 8.50 -0.22
CA PRO A 65 -8.95 7.22 -0.49
C PRO A 65 -10.47 7.27 -0.29
N GLY A 66 -11.23 6.47 -1.06
CA GLY A 66 -12.67 6.26 -0.83
C GLY A 66 -13.61 7.15 -1.63
N TYR A 67 -13.10 8.18 -2.30
CA TYR A 67 -13.86 8.90 -3.33
C TYR A 67 -13.59 8.24 -4.68
N LEU A 68 -14.62 7.65 -5.30
CA LEU A 68 -14.51 6.89 -6.56
C LEU A 68 -13.86 7.69 -7.71
N SER A 69 -13.92 9.03 -7.65
CA SER A 69 -13.31 9.93 -8.62
C SER A 69 -11.80 10.15 -8.42
N TYR A 70 -11.22 9.76 -7.27
CA TYR A 70 -9.82 10.02 -6.91
C TYR A 70 -8.97 8.74 -6.98
N GLY A 71 -7.89 8.80 -7.75
CA GLY A 71 -6.88 7.75 -7.77
C GLY A 71 -5.89 7.84 -6.60
N VAL A 72 -5.52 6.71 -6.01
CA VAL A 72 -4.45 6.62 -5.01
C VAL A 72 -3.29 5.80 -5.61
N TYR A 73 -2.33 6.49 -6.19
CA TYR A 73 -1.25 5.91 -7.01
C TYR A 73 0.15 6.28 -6.54
N ASP A 74 0.36 7.52 -6.09
CA ASP A 74 1.70 8.01 -5.78
C ASP A 74 2.10 7.65 -4.35
N PRO A 75 3.07 6.74 -4.16
CA PRO A 75 3.48 6.34 -2.83
C PRO A 75 4.40 7.38 -2.16
N SER A 76 4.95 8.35 -2.90
CA SER A 76 5.74 9.46 -2.35
C SER A 76 4.89 10.58 -1.72
N ALA A 77 3.57 10.54 -1.91
CA ALA A 77 2.63 11.55 -1.40
C ALA A 77 1.69 10.95 -0.34
N ARG A 78 2.27 10.35 0.68
CA ARG A 78 1.57 9.69 1.81
C ARG A 78 1.76 10.47 3.10
N ALA A 79 0.69 10.59 3.87
CA ALA A 79 0.78 11.13 5.22
C ALA A 79 1.59 10.17 6.11
N GLU A 80 2.43 10.75 6.97
CA GLU A 80 3.29 10.06 7.94
C GLU A 80 4.31 9.07 7.35
N ASP A 81 4.58 9.11 6.04
CA ASP A 81 5.72 8.40 5.46
C ASP A 81 7.00 9.18 5.73
N LEU A 82 8.07 8.48 6.11
CA LEU A 82 9.31 9.08 6.59
C LEU A 82 10.50 8.53 5.80
N GLY A 83 11.19 9.42 5.08
CA GLY A 83 12.41 9.08 4.35
C GLY A 83 12.15 8.72 2.89
N ASP A 84 13.22 8.30 2.21
CA ASP A 84 13.25 7.93 0.79
C ASP A 84 13.12 6.41 0.55
N ASP A 85 13.36 5.61 1.58
CA ASP A 85 13.19 4.15 1.59
C ASP A 85 12.10 3.75 2.59
N PRO A 86 10.87 3.46 2.11
CA PRO A 86 9.73 3.11 2.97
C PRO A 86 9.92 1.74 3.65
N ILE A 87 10.70 0.82 3.06
CA ILE A 87 10.98 -0.48 3.68
C ILE A 87 11.85 -0.25 4.91
N LYS A 88 12.95 0.49 4.74
CA LYS A 88 13.90 0.77 5.81
C LYS A 88 13.28 1.61 6.94
N SER A 89 12.50 2.64 6.59
CA SER A 89 11.83 3.46 7.59
C SER A 89 10.79 2.67 8.37
N SER A 90 10.04 1.80 7.70
CA SER A 90 9.07 0.91 8.32
C SER A 90 9.74 -0.15 9.19
N ASP A 91 10.89 -0.71 8.81
CA ASP A 91 11.63 -1.65 9.66
C ASP A 91 12.04 -1.02 10.99
N TYR A 92 12.54 0.22 10.96
CA TYR A 92 12.86 0.98 12.17
C TYR A 92 11.62 1.31 13.00
N GLY A 93 10.52 1.71 12.35
CA GLY A 93 9.24 1.98 13.01
C GLY A 93 8.68 0.74 13.70
N ILE A 94 8.63 -0.39 13.01
CA ILE A 94 8.15 -1.68 13.55
C ILE A 94 9.06 -2.18 14.67
N SER A 95 10.38 -1.99 14.56
CA SER A 95 11.32 -2.32 15.64
C SER A 95 11.01 -1.53 16.91
N ASN A 96 10.68 -0.24 16.78
CA ASN A 96 10.24 0.56 17.91
C ASN A 96 8.92 0.05 18.50
N LEU A 97 7.92 -0.28 17.67
CA LEU A 97 6.65 -0.84 18.15
C LEU A 97 6.83 -2.15 18.93
N LYS A 98 7.69 -3.05 18.43
CA LYS A 98 8.08 -4.30 19.12
C LYS A 98 8.78 -4.05 20.45
N TYR A 99 9.54 -2.96 20.56
CA TYR A 99 10.21 -2.57 21.81
C TYR A 99 9.22 -1.99 22.84
N ILE A 100 8.24 -1.20 22.37
CA ILE A 100 7.26 -0.49 23.20
C ILE A 100 6.22 -1.47 23.76
N LEU A 101 5.64 -2.32 22.92
CA LEU A 101 4.49 -3.17 23.29
C LEU A 101 4.67 -3.95 24.60
N PRO A 102 5.75 -4.73 24.82
CA PRO A 102 5.91 -5.50 26.07
C PRO A 102 6.20 -4.63 27.29
N LYS A 103 6.63 -3.38 27.13
CA LYS A 103 6.90 -2.45 28.24
C LYS A 103 5.70 -1.60 28.62
N MET A 104 4.62 -1.67 27.86
CA MET A 104 3.46 -0.80 28.04
C MET A 104 2.85 -0.92 29.44
N ASN A 105 2.80 -2.12 30.01
CA ASN A 105 2.31 -2.30 31.39
C ASN A 105 3.20 -1.64 32.44
N GLU A 106 4.51 -1.62 32.23
CA GLU A 106 5.47 -0.96 33.11
C GLU A 106 5.35 0.56 33.00
N TRP A 107 5.28 1.08 31.77
CA TRP A 107 5.30 2.52 31.51
C TRP A 107 3.98 3.24 31.80
N VAL A 108 2.85 2.56 31.59
CA VAL A 108 1.52 3.12 31.90
C VAL A 108 1.12 2.81 33.35
N GLY A 109 1.49 1.62 33.83
CA GLY A 109 1.55 1.34 35.27
C GLY A 109 0.22 1.45 36.03
N ALA A 110 0.33 1.96 37.26
CA ALA A 110 -0.68 1.89 38.32
C ALA A 110 -1.82 2.91 38.20
N GLU A 111 -1.72 3.90 37.31
CA GLU A 111 -2.73 4.95 37.14
C GLU A 111 -3.88 4.51 36.20
N ASP A 112 -3.67 3.47 35.40
CA ASP A 112 -4.64 2.89 34.46
C ASP A 112 -5.24 1.59 35.02
N ILE A 113 -6.00 1.71 36.11
CA ILE A 113 -6.49 0.56 36.90
C ILE A 113 -7.43 -0.34 36.09
N ASP A 114 -8.19 0.22 35.17
CA ASP A 114 -9.19 -0.48 34.34
C ASP A 114 -8.68 -0.89 32.96
N PHE A 115 -7.41 -0.61 32.66
CA PHE A 115 -6.73 -0.89 31.38
C PHE A 115 -7.28 -0.11 30.17
N THR A 116 -8.15 0.88 30.37
CA THR A 116 -8.75 1.65 29.27
C THR A 116 -7.68 2.37 28.46
N HIS A 117 -6.75 3.05 29.12
CA HIS A 117 -5.70 3.80 28.43
C HIS A 117 -4.70 2.87 27.72
N ARG A 118 -4.32 1.76 28.35
CA ARG A 118 -3.49 0.74 27.69
C ARG A 118 -4.14 0.14 26.46
N LYS A 119 -5.46 -0.05 26.49
CA LYS A 119 -6.21 -0.50 25.32
C LYS A 119 -6.11 0.51 24.17
N GLU A 120 -6.28 1.80 24.46
CA GLU A 120 -6.15 2.86 23.45
C GLU A 120 -4.74 2.89 22.84
N LEU A 121 -3.70 2.85 23.67
CA LEU A 121 -2.31 2.81 23.21
C LEU A 121 -2.00 1.57 22.38
N TYR A 122 -2.51 0.40 22.81
CA TYR A 122 -2.40 -0.83 22.04
C TYR A 122 -3.06 -0.70 20.65
N ASP A 123 -4.28 -0.15 20.59
CA ASP A 123 -4.97 0.06 19.31
C ASP A 123 -4.18 1.03 18.42
N GLN A 124 -3.52 2.07 18.98
CA GLN A 124 -2.63 2.97 18.23
C GLN A 124 -1.36 2.25 17.73
N ILE A 125 -0.77 1.34 18.49
CA ILE A 125 0.36 0.51 18.04
C ILE A 125 -0.06 -0.34 16.83
N VAL A 126 -1.22 -0.99 16.91
CA VAL A 126 -1.76 -1.81 15.82
C VAL A 126 -2.05 -0.95 14.58
N ALA A 127 -2.65 0.24 14.78
CA ALA A 127 -2.93 1.18 13.70
C ALA A 127 -1.64 1.67 13.03
N GLN A 128 -0.62 2.02 13.81
CA GLN A 128 0.68 2.45 13.30
C GLN A 128 1.41 1.32 12.55
N TYR A 129 1.35 0.07 13.05
CA TYR A 129 1.86 -1.09 12.33
C TYR A 129 1.18 -1.24 10.97
N ASN A 130 -0.15 -1.18 10.93
CA ASN A 130 -0.91 -1.27 9.69
C ASN A 130 -0.57 -0.12 8.72
N ARG A 131 -0.30 1.09 9.26
CA ARG A 131 0.15 2.24 8.46
C ARG A 131 1.49 1.98 7.78
N TYR A 132 2.49 1.46 8.50
CA TYR A 132 3.78 1.07 7.93
C TYR A 132 3.63 -0.01 6.85
N ILE A 133 2.79 -1.02 7.08
CA ILE A 133 2.46 -2.01 6.05
C ILE A 133 1.85 -1.33 4.82
N GLY A 134 0.93 -0.39 5.00
CA GLY A 134 0.30 0.37 3.92
C GLY A 134 1.28 1.22 3.12
N HIS A 135 2.25 1.88 3.76
CA HIS A 135 3.29 2.66 3.11
C HIS A 135 4.11 1.78 2.15
N VAL A 136 4.63 0.66 2.62
CA VAL A 136 5.41 -0.26 1.78
C VAL A 136 4.54 -0.93 0.71
N LEU A 137 3.31 -1.31 1.05
CA LEU A 137 2.39 -1.95 0.11
C LEU A 137 2.04 -1.02 -1.06
N SER A 138 1.94 0.30 -0.81
CA SER A 138 1.64 1.29 -1.86
C SER A 138 2.70 1.37 -2.95
N GLN A 139 3.91 0.85 -2.71
CA GLN A 139 4.94 0.73 -3.73
C GLN A 139 4.55 -0.32 -4.80
N VAL A 140 3.79 -1.35 -4.44
CA VAL A 140 3.36 -2.41 -5.38
C VAL A 140 2.23 -1.88 -6.27
N GLY A 141 2.52 -1.72 -7.56
CA GLY A 141 1.65 -1.00 -8.49
C GLY A 141 1.66 0.53 -8.29
N GLY A 142 2.65 1.07 -7.55
CA GLY A 142 2.79 2.50 -7.33
C GLY A 142 3.23 3.26 -8.58
N ILE A 143 2.79 4.51 -8.70
CA ILE A 143 3.13 5.42 -9.81
C ILE A 143 3.46 6.78 -9.22
N TYR A 144 4.71 7.22 -9.30
CA TYR A 144 5.09 8.59 -8.95
C TYR A 144 4.43 9.56 -9.91
N LEU A 145 3.67 10.50 -9.37
CA LEU A 145 2.98 11.54 -10.13
C LEU A 145 3.76 12.84 -9.98
N ASN A 146 4.06 13.48 -11.10
CA ASN A 146 4.91 14.67 -11.14
C ASN A 146 4.19 15.81 -11.82
N TYR A 147 4.24 17.00 -11.22
CA TYR A 147 3.92 18.24 -11.91
C TYR A 147 5.06 18.56 -12.86
N VAL A 148 4.81 18.47 -14.16
CA VAL A 148 5.82 18.71 -15.20
C VAL A 148 5.62 20.07 -15.83
N LYS A 149 6.73 20.75 -16.08
CA LYS A 149 6.81 22.01 -16.82
C LYS A 149 7.65 21.79 -18.07
N GLU A 150 7.26 22.44 -19.18
CA GLU A 150 8.03 22.38 -20.41
C GLU A 150 9.48 22.84 -20.18
N GLY A 151 10.44 22.13 -20.77
CA GLY A 151 11.88 22.37 -20.58
C GLY A 151 12.52 21.58 -19.44
N PHE A 152 11.74 20.86 -18.61
CA PHE A 152 12.26 19.95 -17.59
C PHE A 152 12.19 18.49 -18.06
N ASP A 153 13.27 17.73 -17.88
CA ASP A 153 13.35 16.31 -18.24
C ASP A 153 12.71 15.42 -17.15
N GLN A 154 11.40 15.58 -16.96
CA GLN A 154 10.63 14.78 -16.02
C GLN A 154 9.32 14.31 -16.67
N LYS A 155 8.99 13.03 -16.48
CA LYS A 155 7.73 12.46 -16.94
C LYS A 155 6.61 12.71 -15.91
N PRO A 156 5.36 12.97 -16.34
CA PRO A 156 4.24 13.23 -15.42
C PRO A 156 3.85 11.99 -14.61
N ALA A 157 4.09 10.80 -15.13
CA ALA A 157 3.87 9.54 -14.45
C ALA A 157 5.10 8.64 -14.63
N VAL A 158 5.60 8.09 -13.54
CA VAL A 158 6.72 7.14 -13.54
C VAL A 158 6.36 5.96 -12.63
N PRO A 159 6.25 4.73 -13.16
CA PRO A 159 5.97 3.58 -12.33
C PRO A 159 7.15 3.33 -11.37
N VAL A 160 6.83 2.86 -10.16
CA VAL A 160 7.85 2.37 -9.22
C VAL A 160 8.66 1.27 -9.90
N SER A 161 9.98 1.26 -9.68
CA SER A 161 10.84 0.28 -10.34
C SER A 161 10.46 -1.17 -9.97
N LYS A 162 10.60 -2.10 -10.92
CA LYS A 162 10.24 -3.51 -10.71
C LYS A 162 10.89 -4.12 -9.47
N ASP A 163 12.15 -3.82 -9.22
CA ASP A 163 12.87 -4.38 -8.07
C ASP A 163 12.31 -3.86 -6.73
N VAL A 164 11.94 -2.57 -6.66
CA VAL A 164 11.28 -2.01 -5.47
C VAL A 164 9.92 -2.66 -5.26
N GLN A 165 9.11 -2.83 -6.30
CA GLN A 165 7.80 -3.49 -6.18
C GLN A 165 7.93 -4.93 -5.67
N LYS A 166 8.91 -5.69 -6.17
CA LYS A 166 9.20 -7.06 -5.71
C LYS A 166 9.67 -7.10 -4.26
N ALA A 167 10.61 -6.22 -3.90
CA ALA A 167 11.11 -6.11 -2.53
C ALA A 167 9.99 -5.76 -1.56
N SER A 168 9.13 -4.81 -1.92
CA SER A 168 7.98 -4.39 -1.12
C SER A 168 6.96 -5.51 -0.91
N LEU A 169 6.57 -6.23 -1.96
CA LEU A 169 5.64 -7.36 -1.84
C LEU A 169 6.19 -8.45 -0.91
N LYS A 170 7.45 -8.83 -1.11
CA LYS A 170 8.15 -9.79 -0.25
C LYS A 170 8.21 -9.33 1.19
N TRP A 171 8.57 -8.06 1.41
CA TRP A 171 8.66 -7.48 2.74
C TRP A 171 7.31 -7.48 3.45
N VAL A 172 6.22 -7.05 2.79
CA VAL A 172 4.87 -7.01 3.37
C VAL A 172 4.44 -8.41 3.81
N ILE A 173 4.55 -9.41 2.92
CA ILE A 173 4.17 -10.79 3.25
C ILE A 173 5.02 -11.34 4.40
N SER A 174 6.32 -11.00 4.43
CA SER A 174 7.21 -11.39 5.52
C SER A 174 6.82 -10.77 6.86
N GLN A 175 6.50 -9.47 6.90
CA GLN A 175 6.06 -8.80 8.13
C GLN A 175 4.75 -9.41 8.66
N LEU A 176 3.77 -9.62 7.79
CA LEU A 176 2.48 -10.21 8.17
C LEU A 176 2.62 -11.65 8.68
N ARG A 177 3.43 -12.48 8.02
CA ARG A 177 3.77 -13.83 8.51
C ARG A 177 4.35 -13.82 9.93
N ASN A 178 5.16 -12.81 10.23
CA ASN A 178 5.85 -12.68 11.51
C ASN A 178 5.16 -11.68 12.46
N SER A 179 3.87 -11.42 12.30
CA SER A 179 3.14 -10.38 13.04
C SER A 179 2.55 -10.85 14.38
N ALA A 180 2.80 -12.09 14.79
CA ALA A 180 2.30 -12.67 16.04
C ALA A 180 2.72 -11.89 17.30
N TRP A 181 3.79 -11.11 17.23
CA TRP A 181 4.23 -10.21 18.32
C TRP A 181 3.16 -9.17 18.71
N LEU A 182 2.20 -8.86 17.82
CA LEU A 182 1.06 -8.01 18.16
C LEU A 182 0.16 -8.63 19.24
N ASN A 183 0.20 -9.96 19.41
CA ASN A 183 -0.62 -10.67 20.38
C ASN A 183 0.13 -10.88 21.71
N GLU A 184 0.96 -9.92 22.11
CA GLU A 184 1.81 -9.99 23.31
C GLU A 184 0.95 -10.32 24.56
N PRO A 185 1.05 -11.54 25.13
CA PRO A 185 0.13 -12.00 26.17
C PRO A 185 0.16 -11.14 27.42
N SER A 186 1.33 -10.61 27.79
CA SER A 186 1.46 -9.73 28.96
C SER A 186 0.55 -8.50 28.85
N VAL A 187 0.27 -8.05 27.62
CA VAL A 187 -0.64 -6.94 27.32
C VAL A 187 -2.06 -7.47 27.08
N THR A 188 -2.23 -8.36 26.10
CA THR A 188 -3.55 -8.68 25.56
C THR A 188 -4.43 -9.45 26.53
N SER A 189 -3.84 -10.18 27.50
CA SER A 189 -4.62 -10.90 28.52
C SER A 189 -5.35 -9.99 29.52
N ASN A 190 -4.96 -8.71 29.60
CA ASN A 190 -5.65 -7.72 30.45
C ASN A 190 -6.71 -6.92 29.67
N LEU A 191 -6.83 -7.13 28.36
CA LEU A 191 -7.77 -6.40 27.51
C LEU A 191 -9.06 -7.20 27.29
N PRO A 192 -10.17 -6.54 26.88
CA PRO A 192 -11.40 -7.23 26.53
C PRO A 192 -11.20 -8.30 25.44
N LEU A 193 -12.01 -9.37 25.52
CA LEU A 193 -11.99 -10.46 24.54
C LEU A 193 -12.07 -9.92 23.11
N ALA A 194 -11.07 -10.27 22.30
CA ALA A 194 -11.00 -9.88 20.90
C ALA A 194 -10.32 -10.97 20.07
N THR A 195 -10.63 -11.03 18.77
CA THR A 195 -9.82 -11.79 17.81
C THR A 195 -8.38 -11.25 17.82
N PRO A 196 -7.35 -12.11 17.74
CA PRO A 196 -5.96 -11.69 17.66
C PRO A 196 -5.73 -10.61 16.59
N GLN A 197 -5.06 -9.52 16.96
CA GLN A 197 -4.90 -8.36 16.07
C GLN A 197 -4.00 -8.68 14.88
N SER A 198 -3.02 -9.58 15.04
CA SER A 198 -2.20 -10.07 13.92
C SER A 198 -3.07 -10.63 12.79
N ASN A 199 -4.08 -11.46 13.12
CA ASN A 199 -4.99 -12.05 12.15
C ASN A 199 -5.92 -10.99 11.52
N LYS A 200 -6.38 -9.99 12.28
CA LYS A 200 -7.21 -8.89 11.73
C LYS A 200 -6.43 -8.07 10.71
N VAL A 201 -5.18 -7.71 11.02
CA VAL A 201 -4.30 -6.99 10.07
C VAL A 201 -4.02 -7.85 8.85
N CYS A 202 -3.71 -9.14 9.03
CA CYS A 202 -3.53 -10.07 7.91
C CYS A 202 -4.75 -10.13 7.00
N ALA A 203 -5.96 -10.21 7.56
CA ALA A 203 -7.19 -10.27 6.77
C ALA A 203 -7.44 -8.97 5.99
N ALA A 204 -7.23 -7.81 6.63
CA ALA A 204 -7.38 -6.51 5.99
C ALA A 204 -6.40 -6.34 4.81
N VAL A 205 -5.12 -6.66 5.02
CA VAL A 205 -4.10 -6.52 3.98
C VAL A 205 -4.25 -7.58 2.89
N ALA A 206 -4.68 -8.80 3.23
CA ALA A 206 -5.00 -9.84 2.26
C ALA A 206 -6.10 -9.41 1.28
N LYS A 207 -7.13 -8.71 1.76
CA LYS A 207 -8.16 -8.13 0.90
C LYS A 207 -7.54 -7.15 -0.09
N THR A 208 -6.70 -6.22 0.36
CA THR A 208 -6.02 -5.24 -0.50
C THR A 208 -5.11 -5.91 -1.54
N LEU A 209 -4.35 -6.94 -1.13
CA LEU A 209 -3.52 -7.76 -2.03
C LEU A 209 -4.35 -8.50 -3.09
N ALA A 210 -5.57 -8.92 -2.78
CA ALA A 210 -6.42 -9.64 -3.72
C ALA A 210 -7.28 -8.73 -4.61
N SER A 211 -7.58 -7.50 -4.17
CA SER A 211 -8.42 -6.54 -4.89
C SER A 211 -7.63 -5.42 -5.55
N THR A 212 -7.09 -4.49 -4.75
CA THR A 212 -6.61 -3.18 -5.21
C THR A 212 -5.23 -3.26 -5.84
N ILE A 213 -4.35 -4.09 -5.31
CA ILE A 213 -2.96 -4.19 -5.78
C ILE A 213 -2.86 -4.73 -7.22
N PRO A 214 -3.58 -5.81 -7.61
CA PRO A 214 -3.64 -6.25 -9.00
C PRO A 214 -4.01 -5.13 -9.98
N GLU A 215 -5.04 -4.35 -9.66
CA GLU A 215 -5.50 -3.23 -10.51
C GLU A 215 -4.43 -2.14 -10.63
N ASN A 216 -3.77 -1.81 -9.53
CA ASN A 216 -2.67 -0.85 -9.51
C ASN A 216 -1.46 -1.34 -10.31
N VAL A 217 -1.14 -2.63 -10.25
CA VAL A 217 -0.05 -3.23 -11.04
C VAL A 217 -0.35 -3.13 -12.55
N VAL A 218 -1.57 -3.43 -12.98
CA VAL A 218 -1.99 -3.26 -14.38
C VAL A 218 -1.86 -1.80 -14.81
N ARG A 219 -2.34 -0.86 -13.97
CA ARG A 219 -2.26 0.58 -14.26
C ARG A 219 -0.81 1.07 -14.35
N ALA A 220 0.05 0.69 -13.42
CA ALA A 220 1.46 1.05 -13.43
C ALA A 220 2.18 0.47 -14.65
N ALA A 221 1.80 -0.74 -15.06
CA ALA A 221 2.37 -1.39 -16.23
C ALA A 221 2.00 -0.72 -17.55
N ALA A 222 0.85 -0.05 -17.60
CA ALA A 222 0.36 0.66 -18.78
C ALA A 222 0.93 2.08 -18.95
N VAL A 223 1.75 2.57 -18.00
CA VAL A 223 2.32 3.93 -18.09
C VAL A 223 3.20 4.07 -19.35
N ALA A 224 2.95 5.12 -20.13
CA ALA A 224 3.61 5.33 -21.41
C ALA A 224 5.14 5.43 -21.29
N GLY A 225 5.83 4.60 -22.09
CA GLY A 225 7.30 4.56 -22.12
C GLY A 225 7.92 3.99 -20.84
N ALA A 226 7.16 3.23 -20.05
CA ALA A 226 7.71 2.40 -18.97
C ALA A 226 8.61 1.31 -19.55
N LYS A 227 9.74 1.04 -18.87
CA LYS A 227 10.72 0.00 -19.21
C LYS A 227 10.86 -0.94 -18.04
N ASN A 228 11.23 -2.21 -18.29
CA ASN A 228 11.41 -3.24 -17.25
C ASN A 228 10.21 -3.33 -16.29
N VAL A 229 9.02 -3.36 -16.86
CA VAL A 229 7.76 -3.23 -16.15
C VAL A 229 7.49 -4.44 -15.24
N TYR A 230 6.96 -4.18 -14.04
CA TYR A 230 6.39 -5.21 -13.18
C TYR A 230 4.97 -5.53 -13.67
N THR A 231 4.81 -6.70 -14.28
CA THR A 231 3.55 -7.10 -14.92
C THR A 231 2.60 -7.77 -13.94
N ILE A 232 1.32 -7.87 -14.31
CA ILE A 232 0.34 -8.63 -13.52
C ILE A 232 0.73 -10.12 -13.41
N LYS A 233 1.42 -10.68 -14.42
CA LYS A 233 2.02 -12.00 -14.37
C LYS A 233 3.10 -12.08 -13.29
N ASP A 234 4.05 -11.14 -13.30
CA ASP A 234 5.11 -11.08 -12.28
C ASP A 234 4.49 -10.99 -10.88
N TYR A 235 3.44 -10.18 -10.72
CA TYR A 235 2.72 -10.04 -9.46
C TYR A 235 2.15 -11.36 -8.94
N TYR A 236 1.39 -12.10 -9.74
CA TYR A 236 0.84 -13.38 -9.28
C TYR A 236 1.90 -14.47 -9.10
N ASP A 237 2.99 -14.45 -9.88
CA ASP A 237 4.14 -15.34 -9.68
C ASP A 237 4.83 -15.09 -8.34
N ASP A 238 5.08 -13.82 -8.03
CA ASP A 238 5.71 -13.39 -6.79
C ASP A 238 4.77 -13.59 -5.60
N LEU A 239 3.49 -13.22 -5.72
CA LEU A 239 2.47 -13.45 -4.70
C LEU A 239 2.37 -14.93 -4.34
N TYR A 240 2.29 -15.82 -5.32
CA TYR A 240 2.27 -17.27 -5.09
C TYR A 240 3.52 -17.74 -4.34
N ARG A 241 4.71 -17.35 -4.81
CA ARG A 241 5.97 -17.78 -4.21
C ARG A 241 6.07 -17.33 -2.75
N GLU A 242 5.78 -16.05 -2.48
CA GLU A 242 5.94 -15.49 -1.14
C GLU A 242 4.85 -15.99 -0.19
N LEU A 243 3.59 -16.08 -0.63
CA LEU A 243 2.46 -16.51 0.21
C LEU A 243 2.53 -18.00 0.60
N PHE A 244 3.05 -18.84 -0.29
CA PHE A 244 3.16 -20.28 -0.08
C PHE A 244 4.58 -20.77 0.21
N ALA A 245 5.53 -19.86 0.49
CA ALA A 245 6.93 -20.21 0.76
C ALA A 245 7.07 -21.31 1.85
N SER A 246 6.30 -21.22 2.94
CA SER A 246 6.30 -22.22 4.02
C SER A 246 5.73 -23.56 3.56
N THR A 247 4.61 -23.55 2.83
CA THR A 247 4.00 -24.77 2.26
C THR A 247 4.94 -25.47 1.27
N ILE A 248 5.59 -24.70 0.40
CA ILE A 248 6.55 -25.21 -0.58
C ILE A 248 7.73 -25.86 0.14
N SER A 249 8.30 -25.18 1.14
CA SER A 249 9.42 -25.69 1.96
C SER A 249 9.02 -26.74 3.00
N GLY A 250 7.75 -27.12 3.10
CA GLY A 250 7.28 -28.14 4.06
C GLY A 250 7.32 -27.68 5.53
N ARG A 251 7.38 -26.38 5.79
CA ARG A 251 7.35 -25.81 7.14
C ARG A 251 5.90 -25.75 7.66
N LYS A 252 5.76 -25.84 8.99
CA LYS A 252 4.47 -25.63 9.69
C LYS A 252 3.97 -24.20 9.45
N LEU A 253 2.69 -24.05 9.15
CA LEU A 253 2.08 -22.73 8.93
C LEU A 253 1.73 -22.03 10.24
N THR A 254 1.96 -20.72 10.30
CA THR A 254 1.43 -19.88 11.37
C THR A 254 -0.07 -19.59 11.17
N PRO A 255 -0.82 -19.21 12.22
CA PRO A 255 -2.20 -18.73 12.07
C PRO A 255 -2.33 -17.55 11.10
N GLU A 256 -1.36 -16.63 11.10
CA GLU A 256 -1.28 -15.48 10.20
C GLU A 256 -1.16 -15.93 8.74
N GLU A 257 -0.29 -16.89 8.45
CA GLU A 257 -0.14 -17.45 7.10
C GLU A 257 -1.42 -18.12 6.61
N LYS A 258 -2.08 -18.89 7.49
CA LYS A 258 -3.38 -19.51 7.16
C LYS A 258 -4.43 -18.45 6.85
N THR A 259 -4.47 -17.35 7.61
CA THR A 259 -5.36 -16.22 7.32
C THR A 259 -5.04 -15.59 5.97
N LEU A 260 -3.79 -15.22 5.70
CA LEU A 260 -3.40 -14.61 4.41
C LEU A 260 -3.79 -15.49 3.22
N GLN A 261 -3.43 -16.79 3.29
CA GLN A 261 -3.74 -17.76 2.24
C GLN A 261 -5.25 -17.91 2.03
N ARG A 262 -6.03 -18.04 3.11
CA ARG A 262 -7.48 -18.24 3.03
C ARG A 262 -8.20 -17.03 2.45
N GLU A 263 -7.85 -15.83 2.91
CA GLU A 263 -8.53 -14.59 2.51
C GLU A 263 -8.27 -14.26 1.04
N ILE A 264 -7.00 -14.30 0.60
CA ILE A 264 -6.63 -14.07 -0.80
C ILE A 264 -7.30 -15.10 -1.70
N LEU A 265 -7.20 -16.39 -1.36
CA LEU A 265 -7.79 -17.46 -2.16
C LEU A 265 -9.32 -17.34 -2.24
N THR A 266 -9.98 -17.01 -1.13
CA THR A 266 -11.43 -16.84 -1.09
C THR A 266 -11.88 -15.70 -1.98
N TYR A 267 -11.16 -14.58 -1.96
CA TYR A 267 -11.46 -13.45 -2.83
C TYR A 267 -11.27 -13.83 -4.30
N ASP A 268 -10.12 -14.39 -4.68
CA ASP A 268 -9.85 -14.82 -6.06
C ASP A 268 -10.86 -15.86 -6.55
N ALA A 269 -11.21 -16.84 -5.72
CA ALA A 269 -12.22 -17.85 -6.03
C ALA A 269 -13.61 -17.24 -6.26
N LYS A 270 -13.98 -16.21 -5.48
CA LYS A 270 -15.24 -15.49 -5.66
C LYS A 270 -15.23 -14.70 -6.97
N GLU A 271 -14.15 -13.99 -7.26
CA GLU A 271 -14.02 -13.20 -8.49
C GLU A 271 -14.03 -14.07 -9.74
N VAL A 272 -13.31 -15.21 -9.73
CA VAL A 272 -13.34 -16.18 -10.83
C VAL A 272 -14.75 -16.68 -11.08
N ARG A 273 -15.47 -17.10 -10.04
CA ARG A 273 -16.88 -17.51 -10.18
C ARG A 273 -17.75 -16.39 -10.73
N ARG A 274 -17.61 -15.17 -10.20
CA ARG A 274 -18.37 -14.00 -10.66
C ARG A 274 -18.16 -13.77 -12.15
N MET A 275 -16.91 -13.77 -12.62
CA MET A 275 -16.57 -13.59 -14.03
C MET A 275 -17.18 -14.69 -14.91
N LEU A 276 -17.12 -15.96 -14.49
CA LEU A 276 -17.68 -17.08 -15.25
C LEU A 276 -19.21 -17.09 -15.31
N THR A 277 -19.88 -16.61 -14.26
CA THR A 277 -21.34 -16.52 -14.21
C THR A 277 -21.90 -15.29 -14.92
N LYS A 278 -21.06 -14.28 -15.21
CA LYS A 278 -21.52 -13.06 -15.88
C LYS A 278 -21.75 -13.38 -17.36
N THR A 279 -22.98 -13.24 -17.83
CA THR A 279 -23.33 -13.38 -19.25
C THR A 279 -22.49 -12.42 -20.09
N LEU A 280 -21.93 -12.89 -21.22
CA LEU A 280 -21.04 -12.14 -22.12
C LEU A 280 -21.64 -10.86 -22.73
N THR A 281 -22.89 -10.51 -22.40
CA THR A 281 -23.67 -9.43 -23.02
C THR A 281 -23.61 -8.09 -22.28
N GLU A 282 -22.98 -8.01 -21.09
CA GLU A 282 -22.92 -6.77 -20.30
C GLU A 282 -21.54 -6.11 -20.36
N ASN A 283 -21.15 -5.64 -21.55
CA ASN A 283 -20.09 -4.65 -21.69
C ASN A 283 -20.74 -3.31 -22.05
N GLY A 284 -21.26 -2.61 -21.03
CA GLY A 284 -21.39 -1.16 -21.13
C GLY A 284 -19.98 -0.60 -21.18
N ILE A 285 -19.58 -0.07 -22.33
CA ILE A 285 -18.39 0.79 -22.41
C ILE A 285 -18.73 2.00 -21.54
N ASP A 286 -18.03 2.14 -20.42
CA ASP A 286 -18.11 3.34 -19.61
C ASP A 286 -17.47 4.49 -20.43
N THR A 287 -18.30 5.26 -21.12
CA THR A 287 -17.91 6.38 -21.97
C THR A 287 -17.76 7.68 -21.19
N ASP A 288 -17.56 7.62 -19.86
CA ASP A 288 -17.55 8.83 -19.06
C ASP A 288 -16.24 9.64 -19.23
N ASN A 289 -16.43 10.72 -19.99
CA ASN A 289 -15.66 11.97 -20.04
C ASN A 289 -14.32 11.98 -20.77
N TRP A 290 -14.44 11.91 -22.09
CA TRP A 290 -13.52 12.54 -23.03
C TRP A 290 -13.49 14.08 -22.86
N CYS A 291 -12.32 14.61 -22.49
CA CYS A 291 -11.82 15.97 -22.76
C CYS A 291 -12.75 17.19 -22.52
N GLY A 292 -13.17 17.44 -21.28
CA GLY A 292 -13.66 18.77 -20.88
C GLY A 292 -12.53 19.64 -20.33
N TRP A 293 -11.96 20.52 -21.16
CA TRP A 293 -11.11 21.65 -20.75
C TRP A 293 -12.05 22.79 -20.32
N ASN A 294 -12.00 23.23 -19.06
CA ASN A 294 -12.76 24.38 -18.57
C ASN A 294 -11.76 25.51 -18.27
N PRO A 295 -11.78 26.66 -18.97
CA PRO A 295 -10.67 27.61 -18.91
C PRO A 295 -10.62 28.49 -17.66
N ASP A 296 -11.68 28.54 -16.85
CA ASP A 296 -11.88 29.65 -15.92
C ASP A 296 -12.23 29.19 -14.49
N ASP A 297 -11.29 28.55 -13.78
CA ASP A 297 -11.43 28.37 -12.33
C ASP A 297 -10.10 28.63 -11.59
N LEU A 298 -10.06 29.73 -10.84
CA LEU A 298 -9.08 29.95 -9.78
C LEU A 298 -9.68 29.48 -8.46
N GLY A 299 -9.11 28.42 -7.88
CA GLY A 299 -9.13 28.18 -6.43
C GLY A 299 -10.03 27.05 -5.90
N GLU A 300 -11.24 26.82 -6.42
CA GLU A 300 -12.19 25.89 -5.74
C GLU A 300 -12.97 24.93 -6.66
N GLY A 301 -12.79 24.97 -7.99
CA GLY A 301 -13.43 24.07 -8.97
C GLY A 301 -12.59 22.88 -9.44
N ASN A 302 -11.41 22.66 -8.85
CA ASN A 302 -10.44 21.73 -9.42
C ASN A 302 -10.90 20.26 -9.35
N LYS A 303 -10.84 19.59 -10.51
CA LYS A 303 -10.87 18.12 -10.61
C LYS A 303 -9.82 17.52 -9.65
N PRO A 304 -10.03 16.28 -9.17
CA PRO A 304 -9.01 15.55 -8.42
C PRO A 304 -7.64 15.70 -9.10
N TYR A 305 -6.57 15.93 -8.32
CA TYR A 305 -5.20 16.04 -8.86
C TYR A 305 -4.92 14.97 -9.91
N GLN A 306 -5.40 13.76 -9.65
CA GLN A 306 -5.48 12.69 -10.62
C GLN A 306 -6.84 12.00 -10.54
N ALA A 307 -7.60 12.05 -11.64
CA ALA A 307 -8.82 11.26 -11.79
C ALA A 307 -8.51 9.77 -11.80
N ALA A 308 -9.47 8.95 -11.35
CA ALA A 308 -9.35 7.51 -11.41
C ALA A 308 -9.14 7.03 -12.85
N VAL A 309 -8.10 6.24 -13.09
CA VAL A 309 -7.80 5.66 -14.40
C VAL A 309 -8.38 4.25 -14.47
N SER A 310 -9.33 4.05 -15.38
CA SER A 310 -9.92 2.74 -15.67
C SER A 310 -8.91 1.83 -16.38
N ILE A 311 -8.86 0.57 -15.95
CA ILE A 311 -8.03 -0.47 -16.57
C ILE A 311 -8.85 -1.46 -17.40
N ALA A 312 -10.18 -1.32 -17.44
CA ALA A 312 -11.08 -2.33 -18.03
C ALA A 312 -10.68 -2.77 -19.46
N PRO A 313 -10.21 -1.89 -20.37
CA PRO A 313 -9.82 -2.31 -21.72
C PRO A 313 -8.55 -3.17 -21.80
N ILE A 314 -7.74 -3.17 -20.74
CA ILE A 314 -6.42 -3.82 -20.68
C ILE A 314 -6.28 -4.80 -19.51
N ASP A 315 -7.39 -5.08 -18.80
CA ASP A 315 -7.37 -5.86 -17.57
C ASP A 315 -7.34 -7.37 -17.87
N GLU A 316 -6.17 -7.98 -17.67
CA GLU A 316 -5.99 -9.43 -17.76
C GLU A 316 -6.00 -10.13 -16.40
N THR A 317 -6.31 -9.41 -15.31
CA THR A 317 -6.23 -9.94 -13.93
C THR A 317 -7.03 -11.23 -13.78
N GLY A 318 -8.17 -11.35 -14.46
CA GLY A 318 -9.02 -12.55 -14.41
C GLY A 318 -8.30 -13.83 -14.86
N SER A 319 -7.54 -13.77 -15.94
CA SER A 319 -6.75 -14.89 -16.46
C SER A 319 -5.69 -15.35 -15.46
N TYR A 320 -5.00 -14.40 -14.83
CA TYR A 320 -3.97 -14.71 -13.85
C TYR A 320 -4.55 -15.18 -12.51
N ARG A 321 -5.77 -14.77 -12.12
CA ARG A 321 -6.50 -15.38 -11.00
C ARG A 321 -6.77 -16.86 -11.26
N VAL A 322 -7.25 -17.23 -12.45
CA VAL A 322 -7.46 -18.64 -12.83
C VAL A 322 -6.16 -19.44 -12.78
N ALA A 323 -5.07 -18.90 -13.33
CA ALA A 323 -3.75 -19.54 -13.28
C ALA A 323 -3.23 -19.70 -11.85
N PHE A 324 -3.41 -18.67 -11.01
CA PHE A 324 -3.06 -18.70 -9.58
C PHE A 324 -3.84 -19.79 -8.83
N LEU A 325 -5.17 -19.84 -8.98
CA LEU A 325 -6.01 -20.87 -8.35
C LEU A 325 -5.61 -22.28 -8.78
N ASN A 326 -5.27 -22.49 -10.06
CA ASN A 326 -4.78 -23.78 -10.54
C ASN A 326 -3.46 -24.20 -9.86
N ARG A 327 -2.51 -23.27 -9.70
CA ARG A 327 -1.26 -23.56 -8.98
C ARG A 327 -1.52 -23.90 -7.51
N VAL A 328 -2.40 -23.14 -6.84
CA VAL A 328 -2.77 -23.41 -5.45
C VAL A 328 -3.48 -24.76 -5.33
N LYS A 329 -4.38 -25.12 -6.24
CA LYS A 329 -5.04 -26.43 -6.30
C LYS A 329 -4.02 -27.56 -6.34
N THR A 330 -3.07 -27.51 -7.28
CA THR A 330 -2.01 -28.53 -7.42
C THR A 330 -1.14 -28.61 -6.17
N LEU A 331 -0.71 -27.46 -5.61
CA LEU A 331 0.10 -27.43 -4.40
C LEU A 331 -0.66 -28.01 -3.21
N ALA A 332 -1.88 -27.55 -2.95
CA ALA A 332 -2.70 -28.01 -1.85
C ALA A 332 -2.98 -29.51 -1.95
N GLN A 333 -3.29 -30.02 -3.16
CA GLN A 333 -3.47 -31.46 -3.41
C GLN A 333 -2.23 -32.28 -3.04
N SER A 334 -1.04 -31.81 -3.45
CA SER A 334 0.23 -32.49 -3.17
C SER A 334 0.54 -32.58 -1.66
N LYS A 335 0.02 -31.64 -0.85
CA LYS A 335 0.32 -31.55 0.58
C LYS A 335 -0.70 -32.24 1.48
N LYS A 336 -1.86 -32.67 0.97
CA LYS A 336 -2.90 -33.34 1.76
C LYS A 336 -2.37 -34.57 2.52
N ALA A 337 -1.54 -35.38 1.87
CA ALA A 337 -1.00 -36.61 2.46
C ALA A 337 0.21 -36.37 3.37
N SER A 338 1.05 -35.38 3.06
CA SER A 338 2.35 -35.19 3.72
C SER A 338 2.39 -34.11 4.80
N ALA A 339 1.34 -33.30 4.94
CA ALA A 339 1.31 -32.20 5.90
C ALA A 339 1.02 -32.67 7.35
N PRO A 340 1.49 -31.91 8.36
CA PRO A 340 1.05 -32.07 9.76
C PRO A 340 -0.48 -32.03 9.88
N SER A 341 -1.04 -32.73 10.87
CA SER A 341 -2.51 -32.82 11.08
C SER A 341 -3.21 -31.47 11.07
N ASP A 342 -2.63 -30.48 11.75
CA ASP A 342 -3.21 -29.13 11.92
C ASP A 342 -3.22 -28.32 10.62
N ASP A 343 -2.32 -28.64 9.68
CA ASP A 343 -2.17 -27.95 8.39
C ASP A 343 -2.92 -28.71 7.28
N ARG A 344 -3.13 -30.02 7.45
CA ARG A 344 -3.87 -30.86 6.50
C ARG A 344 -5.28 -30.34 6.26
N ALA A 345 -6.03 -30.02 7.32
CA ALA A 345 -7.38 -29.46 7.21
C ALA A 345 -7.38 -28.12 6.45
N HIS A 346 -6.34 -27.30 6.63
CA HIS A 346 -6.18 -26.05 5.89
C HIS A 346 -5.92 -26.31 4.41
N TYR A 347 -5.01 -27.22 4.05
CA TYR A 347 -4.77 -27.58 2.65
C TYR A 347 -5.97 -28.24 1.98
N GLU A 348 -6.73 -29.06 2.71
CA GLU A 348 -8.01 -29.61 2.25
C GLU A 348 -9.02 -28.52 1.93
N TYR A 349 -9.14 -27.53 2.79
CA TYR A 349 -9.98 -26.35 2.57
C TYR A 349 -9.54 -25.58 1.31
N LEU A 350 -8.25 -25.26 1.17
CA LEU A 350 -7.75 -24.54 -0.01
C LEU A 350 -8.02 -25.33 -1.31
N TYR A 351 -7.75 -26.64 -1.30
CA TYR A 351 -8.02 -27.53 -2.43
C TYR A 351 -9.50 -27.54 -2.80
N ALA A 352 -10.39 -27.75 -1.81
CA ALA A 352 -11.83 -27.78 -2.05
C ALA A 352 -12.34 -26.46 -2.60
N ARG A 353 -11.85 -25.33 -2.09
CA ARG A 353 -12.22 -23.99 -2.58
C ARG A 353 -11.77 -23.75 -4.02
N CYS A 354 -10.55 -24.14 -4.37
CA CYS A 354 -10.07 -24.06 -5.75
C CYS A 354 -10.92 -24.93 -6.69
N CYS A 355 -11.16 -26.19 -6.34
CA CYS A 355 -11.99 -27.09 -7.14
C CYS A 355 -13.41 -26.54 -7.33
N ALA A 356 -13.99 -25.95 -6.29
CA ALA A 356 -15.32 -25.37 -6.37
C ALA A 356 -15.35 -24.10 -7.24
N ALA A 357 -14.28 -23.31 -7.27
CA ALA A 357 -14.17 -22.11 -8.10
C ALA A 357 -13.92 -22.43 -9.58
N LEU A 358 -13.18 -23.51 -9.85
CA LEU A 358 -12.74 -23.95 -11.17
C LEU A 358 -13.64 -25.05 -11.76
N LYS A 359 -14.84 -25.28 -11.21
CA LYS A 359 -15.69 -26.42 -11.58
C LYS A 359 -16.15 -26.40 -13.05
N ASP A 360 -16.22 -25.21 -13.64
CA ASP A 360 -16.65 -25.00 -15.03
C ASP A 360 -15.46 -24.90 -16.02
N PHE A 361 -14.26 -25.33 -15.61
CA PHE A 361 -13.02 -25.39 -16.41
C PHE A 361 -12.55 -26.82 -16.68
#